data_AF-A0A9D1IGN8-F1
#
_entry.id   AF-A0A9D1IGN8-F1
#
_cell.length_a   1.000
_cell.length_b   1.000
_cell.length_c   1.000
_cell.angle_alpha   90.00
_cell.angle_beta   90.00
_cell.angle_gamma   90.00
#
_symmetry.space_group_name_H-M   'P 1'
#
loop_
_entity.id
_entity.type
_entity.pdbx_description
1 polymer ?
#
loop_
_entity_poly.entity_id
_entity_poly.type
_entity_poly.pdbx_seq_one_letter_code
_entity_poly.pdbx_strand_id
1 'polypeptide(L)'
;MEMNKVKVSIAGVTYALRTDETAEYTNALASEINEKMQELQAANPFMSTNQAAVLTALEFADKAKKAEQTAEGYRAQIKDYLKDASEAQTERDFYKRELDRVRTEAKAKSNQINLFAQQDNG
;
A
#
# COMPACT_ATOMS: atom_id res chain seq x y z
N MET A 1 16.09 -18.57 -11.36
CA MET A 1 15.85 -17.39 -12.20
C MET A 1 16.95 -17.36 -13.25
N GLU A 2 16.58 -17.40 -14.53
CA GLU A 2 17.56 -17.22 -15.61
C GLU A 2 18.08 -15.78 -15.57
N MET A 3 19.39 -15.61 -15.67
CA MET A 3 20.02 -14.29 -15.63
C MET A 3 20.27 -13.83 -17.07
N ASN A 4 19.48 -12.87 -17.52
CA ASN A 4 19.57 -12.26 -18.83
C ASN A 4 20.84 -11.42 -18.94
N LYS A 5 21.53 -11.53 -20.07
CA LYS A 5 22.65 -10.64 -20.43
C LYS A 5 22.10 -9.55 -21.34
N VAL A 6 21.99 -8.33 -20.81
CA VAL A 6 21.45 -7.18 -21.55
C VAL A 6 22.59 -6.18 -21.79
N LYS A 7 22.63 -5.60 -22.98
CA LYS A 7 23.54 -4.49 -23.31
C LYS A 7 22.73 -3.20 -23.34
N VAL A 8 23.14 -2.21 -22.56
CA VAL A 8 22.49 -0.89 -22.49
C VAL A 8 23.50 0.20 -22.80
N SER A 9 23.03 1.35 -23.31
CA SER A 9 23.88 2.52 -23.59
C SER A 9 23.48 3.69 -22.70
N ILE A 10 24.38 4.14 -21.83
CA ILE A 10 24.17 5.24 -20.89
C ILE A 10 25.26 6.28 -21.10
N ALA A 11 24.86 7.52 -21.37
CA ALA A 11 25.71 8.68 -21.65
C ALA A 11 26.80 8.42 -22.70
N GLY A 12 26.47 7.62 -23.73
CA GLY A 12 27.39 7.24 -24.80
C GLY A 12 28.32 6.06 -24.46
N VAL A 13 28.21 5.47 -23.27
CA VAL A 13 28.97 4.29 -22.85
C VAL A 13 28.08 3.06 -22.85
N THR A 14 28.55 1.98 -23.48
CA THR A 14 27.83 0.70 -23.50
C THR A 14 28.20 -0.15 -22.29
N TYR A 15 27.19 -0.61 -21.55
CA TYR A 15 27.33 -1.49 -20.39
C TYR A 15 26.70 -2.84 -20.67
N ALA A 16 27.40 -3.92 -20.30
CA ALA A 16 26.85 -5.27 -20.32
C ALA A 16 26.41 -5.66 -18.91
N LEU A 17 25.08 -5.71 -18.70
CA LEU A 17 24.45 -5.99 -17.43
C LEU A 17 23.96 -7.44 -17.37
N ARG A 18 23.98 -8.02 -16.17
CA ARG A 18 23.38 -9.32 -15.89
C ARG A 18 22.22 -9.07 -14.93
N THR A 19 21.00 -9.34 -15.38
CA THR A 19 19.76 -9.00 -14.66
C THR A 19 18.75 -10.13 -14.82
N ASP A 20 17.89 -10.30 -13.83
CA ASP A 20 16.69 -11.13 -13.85
C ASP A 20 15.51 -10.48 -14.60
N GLU A 21 15.62 -9.19 -14.89
CA GLU A 21 14.61 -8.43 -15.62
C GLU A 21 14.67 -8.62 -17.13
N THR A 22 13.62 -8.17 -17.81
CA THR A 22 13.54 -8.18 -19.28
C THR A 22 14.53 -7.19 -19.90
N ALA A 23 14.95 -7.47 -21.13
CA ALA A 23 15.81 -6.55 -21.88
C ALA A 23 15.09 -5.22 -22.14
N GLU A 24 13.79 -5.24 -22.41
CA GLU A 24 12.94 -4.08 -22.62
C GLU A 24 12.92 -3.18 -21.38
N TYR A 25 12.68 -3.75 -20.19
CA TYR A 25 12.66 -3.00 -18.94
C TYR A 25 14.03 -2.39 -18.62
N THR A 26 15.10 -3.17 -18.77
CA THR A 26 16.46 -2.70 -18.49
C THR A 26 16.90 -1.59 -19.45
N ASN A 27 16.49 -1.68 -20.72
CA ASN A 27 16.72 -0.62 -21.70
C ASN A 27 15.89 0.63 -21.41
N ALA A 28 14.65 0.48 -20.95
CA ALA A 28 13.81 1.60 -20.55
C ALA A 28 14.45 2.38 -19.37
N LEU A 29 14.95 1.68 -18.35
CA LEU A 29 15.68 2.30 -17.24
C LEU A 29 16.95 3.04 -17.72
N ALA A 30 17.69 2.46 -18.65
CA ALA A 30 18.86 3.12 -19.23
C ALA A 30 18.48 4.39 -20.03
N SER A 31 17.34 4.37 -20.74
CA SER A 31 16.80 5.55 -21.43
C SER A 31 16.41 6.64 -20.43
N GLU A 32 15.73 6.28 -19.34
CA GLU A 32 15.32 7.24 -18.30
C GLU A 32 16.53 7.92 -17.65
N ILE A 33 17.59 7.16 -17.36
CA ILE A 33 18.86 7.73 -16.87
C ILE A 33 19.46 8.68 -17.91
N ASN A 34 19.46 8.32 -19.19
CA ASN A 34 19.99 9.17 -20.27
C ASN A 34 19.22 10.49 -20.38
N GLU A 35 17.90 10.43 -20.42
CA GLU A 35 17.04 11.60 -20.50
C GLU A 35 17.31 12.52 -19.31
N LYS A 36 17.42 11.96 -18.10
CA LYS A 36 17.67 12.77 -16.92
C LYS A 36 19.06 13.41 -16.90
N MET A 37 20.07 12.67 -17.32
CA MET A 37 21.43 13.21 -17.46
C MET A 37 21.50 14.30 -18.53
N GLN A 38 20.77 14.16 -19.63
CA GLN A 38 20.66 15.18 -20.68
C GLN A 38 19.95 16.44 -20.19
N GLU A 39 18.85 16.31 -19.43
CA GLU A 39 18.16 17.45 -18.81
C GLU A 39 19.11 18.24 -17.90
N LEU A 40 19.88 17.56 -17.04
CA LEU A 40 20.83 18.19 -16.15
C LEU A 40 21.94 18.93 -16.90
N GLN A 41 22.49 18.30 -17.95
CA GLN A 41 23.50 18.94 -18.80
C GLN A 41 22.95 20.10 -19.61
N ALA A 42 21.70 20.03 -20.07
CA ALA A 42 21.02 21.14 -20.75
C ALA A 42 20.79 22.33 -19.81
N ALA A 43 20.50 22.06 -18.53
CA ALA A 43 20.33 23.09 -17.51
C ALA A 43 21.65 23.75 -17.08
N ASN A 44 22.78 23.03 -17.17
CA ASN A 44 24.10 23.58 -16.88
C ASN A 44 25.15 23.07 -17.90
N PRO A 45 25.50 23.88 -18.92
CA PRO A 45 26.44 23.50 -19.98
C PRO A 45 27.86 23.17 -19.50
N PHE A 46 28.24 23.58 -18.29
CA PHE A 46 29.56 23.28 -17.70
C PHE A 46 29.55 22.01 -16.85
N MET A 47 28.41 21.32 -16.74
CA MET A 47 28.30 20.09 -15.97
C MET A 47 28.96 18.93 -16.71
N SER A 48 29.86 18.22 -16.03
CA SER A 48 30.44 16.99 -16.55
C SER A 48 29.45 15.82 -16.52
N THR A 49 29.66 14.83 -17.40
CA THR A 49 28.88 13.59 -17.41
C THR A 49 28.87 12.88 -16.05
N ASN A 50 30.00 12.88 -15.33
CA ASN A 50 30.09 12.28 -14.00
C ASN A 50 29.24 13.02 -12.97
N GLN A 51 29.24 14.35 -13.00
CA GLN A 51 28.38 15.14 -12.10
C GLN A 51 26.91 14.90 -12.41
N ALA A 52 26.53 14.86 -13.70
CA ALA A 52 25.16 14.53 -14.10
C ALA A 52 24.74 13.14 -13.64
N ALA A 53 25.62 12.13 -13.76
CA ALA A 53 25.37 10.77 -13.30
C ALA A 53 25.17 10.70 -11.78
N VAL A 54 26.04 11.37 -11.00
CA VAL A 54 25.92 11.41 -9.53
C VAL A 54 24.64 12.12 -9.08
N LEU A 55 24.28 13.24 -9.71
CA LEU A 55 23.04 13.95 -9.39
C LEU A 55 21.80 13.12 -9.76
N THR A 56 21.81 12.46 -10.92
CA THR A 56 20.74 11.56 -11.35
C THR A 56 20.57 10.39 -10.37
N ALA A 57 21.69 9.78 -9.94
CA ALA A 57 21.67 8.71 -8.95
C ALA A 57 21.11 9.18 -7.60
N LEU A 58 21.49 10.38 -7.15
CA LEU A 58 20.98 10.97 -5.91
C LEU A 58 19.48 11.24 -5.99
N GLU A 59 18.99 11.75 -7.12
CA GLU A 59 17.56 12.01 -7.34
C GLU A 59 16.75 10.72 -7.32
N PHE A 60 17.20 9.67 -8.01
CA PHE A 60 16.51 8.37 -7.98
C PHE A 60 16.56 7.72 -6.60
N ALA A 61 17.67 7.84 -5.87
CA ALA A 61 17.75 7.36 -4.50
C ALA A 61 16.78 8.09 -3.55
N ASP A 62 16.64 9.42 -3.69
CA ASP A 62 15.68 10.21 -2.93
C ASP A 62 14.22 9.82 -3.28
N LYS A 63 13.90 9.65 -4.57
CA LYS A 63 12.57 9.18 -5.01
C LYS A 63 12.25 7.80 -4.42
N ALA A 64 13.20 6.86 -4.49
CA ALA A 64 13.04 5.53 -3.93
C ALA A 64 12.78 5.59 -2.41
N LYS A 65 13.58 6.38 -1.68
CA LYS A 65 13.42 6.54 -0.22
C LYS A 65 12.07 7.18 0.15
N LYS A 66 11.63 8.20 -0.58
CA LYS A 66 10.31 8.83 -0.36
C LYS A 66 9.16 7.88 -0.66
N ALA A 67 9.28 7.08 -1.72
CA ALA A 67 8.29 6.08 -2.07
C ALA A 67 8.20 4.97 -1.00
N GLU A 68 9.34 4.52 -0.48
CA GLU A 68 9.41 3.55 0.62
C GLU A 68 8.75 4.09 1.90
N GLN A 69 9.09 5.32 2.30
CA GLN A 69 8.47 5.98 3.46
C GLN A 69 6.96 6.12 3.31
N THR A 70 6.49 6.46 2.11
CA THR A 70 5.05 6.59 1.81
C THR A 70 4.36 5.22 1.87
N ALA A 71 4.98 4.19 1.31
CA ALA A 71 4.46 2.82 1.40
C ALA A 71 4.40 2.31 2.84
N GLU A 72 5.40 2.62 3.67
CA GLU A 72 5.40 2.31 5.11
C GLU A 72 4.29 3.08 5.84
N GLY A 73 4.09 4.36 5.52
CA GLY A 73 2.99 5.16 6.03
C GLY A 73 1.62 4.56 5.70
N TYR A 74 1.40 4.12 4.46
CA TYR A 74 0.17 3.43 4.09
C TYR A 74 -0.01 2.09 4.81
N ARG A 75 1.07 1.32 5.01
CA ARG A 75 0.99 0.08 5.80
C ARG A 75 0.59 0.34 7.25
N ALA A 76 1.08 1.41 7.86
CA ALA A 76 0.68 1.82 9.20
C ALA A 76 -0.81 2.19 9.24
N GLN A 77 -1.29 3.01 8.29
CA GLN A 77 -2.71 3.38 8.21
C GLN A 77 -3.62 2.15 8.01
N ILE A 78 -3.24 1.22 7.14
CA ILE A 78 -4.00 -0.03 6.93
C ILE A 78 -4.08 -0.83 8.24
N LYS A 79 -2.99 -0.91 8.98
CA LYS A 79 -2.96 -1.62 10.27
C LYS A 79 -3.91 -0.97 11.28
N ASP A 80 -3.93 0.36 11.35
CA ASP A 80 -4.84 1.08 12.23
C ASP A 80 -6.31 0.87 11.82
N TYR A 81 -6.63 0.97 10.52
CA TYR A 81 -7.98 0.67 10.03
C TYR A 81 -8.42 -0.77 10.31
N LEU A 82 -7.52 -1.74 10.20
CA LEU A 82 -7.84 -3.14 10.52
C LEU A 82 -8.12 -3.32 12.02
N LYS A 83 -7.39 -2.61 12.89
CA LYS A 83 -7.63 -2.61 14.32
C LYS A 83 -9.01 -2.03 14.64
N ASP A 84 -9.31 -0.84 14.12
CA ASP A 84 -10.59 -0.16 14.34
C ASP A 84 -11.77 -1.02 13.83
N ALA A 85 -11.63 -1.64 12.66
CA ALA A 85 -12.64 -2.54 12.12
C ALA A 85 -12.85 -3.78 13.00
N SER A 86 -11.78 -4.34 13.56
CA SER A 86 -11.85 -5.49 14.48
C SER A 86 -12.53 -5.11 15.80
N GLU A 87 -12.25 -3.92 16.33
CA GLU A 87 -12.89 -3.40 17.54
C GLU A 87 -14.39 -3.18 17.30
N ALA A 88 -14.76 -2.48 16.22
CA ALA A 88 -16.14 -2.27 15.82
C ALA A 88 -16.91 -3.59 15.60
N GLN A 89 -16.24 -4.60 15.01
CA GLN A 89 -16.83 -5.92 14.84
C GLN A 89 -17.13 -6.59 16.19
N THR A 90 -16.20 -6.49 17.13
CA THR A 90 -16.34 -7.05 18.48
C THR A 90 -17.49 -6.39 19.24
N GLU A 91 -17.57 -5.06 19.18
CA GLU A 91 -18.67 -4.29 19.77
C GLU A 91 -20.03 -4.64 19.15
N ARG A 92 -20.09 -4.74 17.81
CA ARG A 92 -21.30 -5.17 17.10
C ARG A 92 -21.76 -6.54 17.58
N ASP A 93 -20.84 -7.49 17.71
CA ASP A 93 -21.15 -8.85 18.14
C ASP A 93 -21.63 -8.89 19.61
N PHE A 94 -21.06 -8.04 20.46
CA PHE A 94 -21.55 -7.84 21.83
C PHE A 94 -22.99 -7.30 21.84
N TYR A 95 -23.27 -6.19 21.16
CA TYR A 95 -24.61 -5.60 21.14
C TYR A 95 -25.66 -6.52 20.52
N LYS A 96 -25.28 -7.30 19.50
CA LYS A 96 -26.18 -8.29 18.89
C LYS A 96 -26.61 -9.36 19.90
N ARG A 97 -25.68 -9.87 20.72
CA ARG A 97 -25.99 -10.84 21.79
C ARG A 97 -26.89 -10.23 22.86
N GLU A 98 -26.63 -8.99 23.26
CA GLU A 98 -27.45 -8.30 24.26
C GLU A 98 -28.87 -8.04 23.73
N LEU A 99 -29.00 -7.64 22.46
CA LEU A 99 -30.28 -7.46 21.78
C LEU A 99 -31.10 -8.75 21.76
N ASP A 100 -30.45 -9.89 21.46
CA ASP A 100 -31.11 -11.20 21.46
C ASP A 100 -31.55 -11.63 22.87
N ARG A 101 -30.75 -11.33 23.91
CA ARG A 101 -31.11 -11.57 25.31
C ARG A 101 -32.35 -10.77 25.70
N VAL A 102 -32.31 -9.46 25.48
CA VAL A 102 -33.42 -8.54 25.82
C VAL A 102 -34.70 -8.90 25.05
N ARG A 103 -34.59 -9.26 23.76
CA ARG A 103 -35.74 -9.73 22.97
C ARG A 103 -36.37 -11.00 23.53
N THR A 104 -35.55 -11.92 24.02
CA THR A 104 -36.02 -13.17 24.63
C THR A 104 -36.73 -12.90 25.95
N GLU A 105 -36.16 -12.06 26.81
CA GLU A 105 -36.77 -11.62 28.07
C GLU A 105 -38.11 -10.89 27.83
N ALA A 106 -38.16 -9.99 26.84
CA ALA A 106 -39.39 -9.27 26.48
C ALA A 106 -40.51 -10.22 26.01
N LYS A 107 -40.17 -11.20 25.17
CA LYS A 107 -41.12 -12.25 24.75
C LYS A 107 -41.61 -13.08 25.93
N ALA A 108 -40.72 -13.48 26.83
CA ALA A 108 -41.09 -14.25 28.01
C ALA A 108 -42.06 -13.48 28.92
N LYS A 109 -41.78 -12.19 29.19
CA LYS A 109 -42.68 -11.31 29.95
C LYS A 109 -44.03 -11.13 29.28
N SER A 110 -44.05 -10.90 27.96
CA SER A 110 -45.31 -10.76 27.20
C SER A 110 -46.16 -12.04 27.28
N ASN A 111 -45.54 -13.22 27.16
CA ASN A 111 -46.23 -14.49 27.30
C ASN A 111 -46.82 -14.69 28.71
N GLN A 112 -46.09 -14.29 29.76
CA GLN A 112 -46.61 -14.35 31.13
C GLN A 112 -47.83 -13.44 31.31
N ILE A 113 -47.78 -12.20 30.83
CA ILE A 113 -48.93 -11.27 30.89
C ILE A 113 -50.16 -11.87 30.22
N ASN A 114 -50.00 -12.46 29.03
CA ASN A 114 -51.10 -13.11 28.30
C ASN A 114 -51.67 -14.31 29.07
N LEU A 115 -50.84 -15.07 29.78
CA LEU A 115 -51.29 -16.21 30.59
C LEU A 115 -52.09 -15.74 31.83
N PHE A 116 -51.64 -14.69 32.52
CA PHE A 116 -52.37 -14.12 33.66
C PHE A 116 -53.71 -13.52 33.22
N ALA A 117 -53.75 -12.80 32.10
CA ALA A 117 -54.99 -12.24 31.56
C ALA A 117 -56.04 -13.29 31.14
N GLN A 118 -55.63 -14.54 30.89
CA GLN A 118 -56.54 -15.66 30.61
C GLN A 118 -57.08 -16.32 31.88
N GLN A 119 -56.37 -16.21 33.01
CA GLN A 119 -56.81 -16.77 34.30
C GLN A 119 -57.83 -15.88 35.02
N ASP A 120 -57.80 -14.56 34.79
CA ASP A 120 -58.76 -13.61 35.39
C ASP A 120 -60.11 -13.52 34.63
N ASN A 121 -60.25 -14.18 33.47
CA ASN A 121 -61.45 -14.17 32.63
C ASN A 121 -62.29 -15.48 32.69
N GLY A 122 -62.04 -16.34 33.69
CA GLY A 122 -62.82 -17.56 33.97
C GLY A 122 -63.38 -17.56 35.38
#